data_AF-A0A7J3ZQ57-F1
#
_entry.id   AF-A0A7J3ZQ57-F1
#
_cell.length_a   1.000
_cell.length_b   1.000
_cell.length_c   1.000
_cell.angle_alpha   90.00
_cell.angle_beta   90.00
_cell.angle_gamma   90.00
#
_symmetry.space_group_name_H-M   'P 1'
#
loop_
_entity.id
_entity.type
_entity.pdbx_description
1 polymer ?
#
loop_
_entity_poly.entity_id
_entity_poly.type
_entity_poly.pdbx_seq_one_letter_code
_entity_poly.pdbx_strand_id
1 'polypeptide(L)' 'MNDGRIVLDEEPRKAFLDERIRLMGVGIPKVVRLYMLLREDGVDMGKVPLSPEETSNLIREALNFDRG' A
#
# COMPACT_ATOMS: atom_id res chain seq x y z
N MET A 1 14.04 6.61 9.03
CA MET A 1 15.23 6.85 9.88
C MET A 1 15.16 5.88 11.04
N ASN A 2 16.29 5.32 11.46
CA ASN A 2 16.41 4.49 12.66
C ASN A 2 17.79 4.75 13.28
N ASP A 3 17.86 4.89 14.60
CA ASP A 3 19.12 5.11 15.34
C ASP A 3 20.03 6.20 14.74
N GLY A 4 19.45 7.34 14.33
CA GLY A 4 20.21 8.45 13.78
C GLY A 4 20.62 8.30 12.31
N ARG A 5 20.20 7.23 11.61
CA ARG A 5 20.62 6.94 10.23
C ARG A 5 19.44 6.81 9.26
N ILE A 6 19.69 7.12 7.99
CA ILE A 6 18.77 6.84 6.89
C ILE A 6 18.86 5.34 6.59
N VAL A 7 17.74 4.64 6.74
CA VAL A 7 17.64 3.17 6.51
C VAL A 7 16.94 2.85 5.19
N LEU A 8 16.03 3.73 4.76
CA LEU A 8 15.33 3.62 3.50
C LEU A 8 15.10 5.03 2.95
N ASP A 9 15.40 5.20 1.66
CA ASP A 9 15.18 6.41 0.89
C ASP A 9 14.59 5.99 -0.47
N GLU A 10 13.31 5.68 -0.45
CA GLU A 10 12.55 5.13 -1.58
C GLU A 10 11.22 5.86 -1.70
N GLU A 11 10.62 5.77 -2.88
CA GLU A 11 9.26 6.25 -3.11
C GLU A 11 8.26 5.64 -2.10
N PRO A 12 7.30 6.41 -1.55
CA PRO A 12 6.40 5.94 -0.50
C PRO A 12 5.70 4.62 -0.81
N ARG A 13 5.30 4.42 -2.07
CA ARG A 13 4.63 3.18 -2.52
C ARG A 13 5.52 1.94 -2.37
N LYS A 14 6.82 2.08 -2.62
CA LYS A 14 7.79 0.99 -2.42
C LYS A 14 8.12 0.84 -0.95
N ALA A 15 8.32 1.97 -0.26
CA ALA A 15 8.67 2.00 1.15
C ALA A 15 7.67 1.25 2.02
N PHE A 16 6.37 1.49 1.86
CA PHE A 16 5.36 0.84 2.71
C PHE A 16 5.19 -0.66 2.45
N LEU A 17 5.64 -1.19 1.31
CA LEU A 17 5.62 -2.62 1.04
C LEU A 17 6.82 -3.35 1.67
N ASP A 18 7.88 -2.62 1.99
CA ASP A 18 9.11 -3.17 2.53
C ASP A 18 8.94 -3.69 3.96
N GLU A 19 9.28 -4.96 4.19
CA GLU A 19 9.23 -5.58 5.53
C GLU A 19 10.13 -4.88 6.55
N ARG A 20 11.24 -4.29 6.12
CA ARG A 20 12.17 -3.59 7.01
C ARG A 20 11.46 -2.42 7.71
N ILE A 21 10.54 -1.74 7.04
CA ILE A 21 9.73 -0.67 7.66
C ILE A 21 8.89 -1.22 8.82
N ARG A 22 8.24 -2.37 8.62
CA ARG A 22 7.42 -3.02 9.65
C ARG A 22 8.25 -3.47 10.85
N LEU A 23 9.42 -4.06 10.60
CA LEU A 23 10.33 -4.54 11.64
C LEU A 23 10.92 -3.40 12.48
N MET A 24 11.03 -2.19 11.92
CA MET A 24 11.45 -0.98 12.64
C MET A 24 10.34 -0.35 13.50
N GLY A 25 9.15 -0.95 13.56
CA GLY A 25 8.03 -0.42 14.35
C GLY A 25 7.29 0.75 13.70
N VAL A 26 7.53 1.00 12.41
CA VAL A 26 6.78 2.01 11.66
C VAL A 26 5.42 1.42 11.27
N GLY A 27 4.35 2.12 11.64
CA GLY A 27 2.98 1.72 11.33
C GLY A 27 2.68 1.73 9.83
N ILE A 28 1.84 0.80 9.38
CA ILE A 28 1.34 0.76 8.00
C ILE A 28 0.12 1.67 7.89
N PRO A 29 0.05 2.59 6.90
CA PRO A 29 -1.16 3.37 6.65
C PRO A 29 -2.37 2.47 6.38
N LYS A 30 -3.55 2.85 6.89
CA LYS A 30 -4.78 2.04 6.76
C LYS A 30 -5.13 1.70 5.31
N VAL A 31 -4.93 2.65 4.39
CA VAL A 31 -5.16 2.47 2.95
C VAL A 31 -4.23 1.43 2.32
N VAL A 32 -2.96 1.38 2.76
CA VAL A 32 -2.01 0.36 2.32
C VAL A 32 -2.37 -1.00 2.90
N ARG A 33 -2.79 -1.04 4.18
CA ARG A 33 -3.24 -2.29 4.81
C ARG A 33 -4.46 -2.88 4.10
N LEU A 34 -5.44 -2.04 3.74
CA LEU A 34 -6.60 -2.47 2.96
C LEU A 34 -6.19 -3.02 1.59
N TYR A 35 -5.31 -2.32 0.87
CA TYR A 35 -4.76 -2.79 -0.39
C TYR A 35 -4.12 -4.18 -0.27
N MET A 36 -3.31 -4.42 0.77
CA MET A 36 -2.68 -5.73 1.01
C MET A 36 -3.72 -6.84 1.22
N LEU A 37 -4.74 -6.59 2.04
CA LEU A 37 -5.83 -7.56 2.29
C LEU A 37 -6.62 -7.88 1.03
N LEU A 38 -7.02 -6.84 0.28
CA LEU A 38 -7.74 -7.01 -0.98
C LEU A 38 -6.93 -7.80 -2.02
N ARG A 39 -5.62 -7.55 -2.08
CA ARG A 39 -4.71 -8.29 -2.97
C ARG A 39 -4.56 -9.76 -2.56
N GLU A 40 -4.50 -10.05 -1.26
CA GLU A 40 -4.51 -11.42 -0.73
C GLU A 40 -5.81 -12.15 -1.11
N ASP A 41 -6.94 -11.43 -1.17
CA ASP A 41 -8.25 -11.93 -1.61
C ASP A 41 -8.42 -11.96 -3.15
N GLY A 42 -7.38 -11.62 -3.91
CA GLY A 42 -7.38 -11.70 -5.39
C GLY A 42 -7.84 -10.45 -6.13
N VAL A 43 -8.10 -9.34 -5.43
CA VAL A 43 -8.47 -8.06 -6.06
C VAL A 43 -7.22 -7.27 -6.46
N ASP A 44 -7.01 -7.10 -7.76
CA ASP A 44 -5.91 -6.29 -8.27
C ASP A 44 -6.31 -4.81 -8.46
N MET A 45 -5.76 -3.95 -7.61
CA MET A 45 -5.93 -2.50 -7.69
C MET A 45 -4.87 -1.80 -8.56
N GLY A 46 -3.94 -2.55 -9.17
CA GLY A 46 -2.87 -2.04 -10.06
C GLY A 46 -1.73 -1.28 -9.37
N LYS A 47 -1.98 -0.54 -8.29
CA LYS A 47 -0.95 0.17 -7.52
C LYS A 47 -1.31 0.32 -6.04
N VAL A 48 -0.28 0.56 -5.22
CA VAL A 48 -0.43 0.88 -3.79
C VAL A 48 -1.04 2.28 -3.64
N PRO A 49 -2.20 2.43 -2.98
CA PRO A 49 -2.80 3.73 -2.73
C PRO A 49 -2.09 4.47 -1.59
N LEU A 50 -1.98 5.80 -1.71
CA LEU A 50 -1.40 6.67 -0.69
C LEU A 50 -2.43 7.57 0.00
N SER A 51 -3.67 7.61 -0.48
CA SER A 51 -4.76 8.38 0.13
C SER A 51 -6.11 7.65 0.04
N PRO A 52 -7.09 8.02 0.90
CA PRO A 52 -8.45 7.47 0.82
C PRO A 52 -9.13 7.72 -0.53
N GLU A 53 -8.93 8.91 -1.11
CA GLU A 53 -9.50 9.26 -2.43
C GLU A 53 -8.94 8.37 -3.53
N GLU A 54 -7.60 8.22 -3.59
CA GLU A 54 -6.94 7.32 -4.54
C GLU A 54 -7.41 5.87 -4.36
N THR A 55 -7.51 5.40 -3.10
CA THR A 55 -8.02 4.06 -2.79
C THR A 55 -9.43 3.86 -3.35
N SER A 56 -10.32 4.82 -3.14
CA SER A 56 -11.71 4.74 -3.57
C SER A 56 -11.84 4.67 -5.10
N ASN A 57 -11.00 5.40 -5.83
CA ASN A 57 -10.99 5.40 -7.29
C ASN A 57 -10.47 4.06 -7.83
N LEU A 58 -9.38 3.55 -7.27
CA LEU A 58 -8.80 2.27 -7.67
C LEU A 58 -9.74 1.08 -7.42
N ILE A 59 -10.47 1.09 -6.30
CA ILE A 59 -11.48 0.05 -6.03
C ILE A 59 -12.61 0.12 -7.07
N ARG A 60 -13.10 1.33 -7.40
CA ARG A 60 -14.13 1.49 -8.44
C ARG A 60 -13.65 0.98 -9.80
N GLU A 61 -12.41 1.27 -10.16
CA GLU A 61 -11.80 0.77 -11.39
C GLU A 61 -11.75 -0.76 -11.40
N ALA A 62 -11.18 -1.39 -10.37
CA ALA A 62 -11.11 -2.85 -10.25
C ALA A 62 -12.48 -3.53 -10.38
N LEU A 63 -13.50 -2.99 -9.69
CA LEU A 63 -14.88 -3.53 -9.75
C LEU A 63 -15.57 -3.37 -11.11
N ASN A 64 -15.16 -2.41 -11.92
CA ASN A 64 -15.66 -2.27 -13.28
C ASN A 64 -15.01 -3.30 -14.22
N PHE A 65 -13.75 -3.67 -13.99
CA PHE A 65 -13.04 -4.68 -14.78
C PHE A 65 -13.52 -6.11 -14.49
N ASP A 66 -13.97 -6.40 -13.26
CA ASP A 66 -14.55 -7.70 -12.88
C ASP A 66 -15.90 -8.02 -13.58
N ARG A 67 -16.51 -7.05 -14.28
CA ARG A 67 -17.80 -7.23 -14.99
C ARG A 67 -17.65 -7.65 -16.45
N GLY A 68 -16.48 -8.17 -16.84
CA GLY A 68 -16.17 -8.70 -18.17
C GLY A 68 -16.37 -10.20 -18.29
#